data_AF-A0A9D0BZN0-F1
#
_entry.id   AF-A0A9D0BZN0-F1
#
_cell.length_a   1.000
_cell.length_b   1.000
_cell.length_c   1.000
_cell.angle_alpha   90.00
_cell.angle_beta   90.00
_cell.angle_gamma   90.00
#
_symmetry.space_group_name_H-M   'P 1'
#
loop_
_entity.id
_entity.type
_entity.pdbx_description
1 polymer ?
#
loop_
_entity_poly.entity_id
_entity_poly.type
_entity_poly.pdbx_seq_one_letter_code
_entity_poly.pdbx_strand_id
1 'polypeptide(L)'
;KLVSIDIKPVKQCPQLKIIRIDMSIYFGSVNHIQNRIGKIVENERIYHILIEASGINFIDLAGAEAMASENERLKKLGGGLYFVGLKPSVYEFAAKSGFIRHIGADHFFDSKTHAFRSIIRRLDPKLCETCNTRVFEECP
;
A
#
# COMPACT_ATOMS: atom_id res chain seq x y z
N LYS A 1 10.40 13.01 1.12
CA LYS A 1 9.23 13.34 1.99
C LYS A 1 7.96 13.16 1.16
N LEU A 2 6.93 12.47 1.67
CA LEU A 2 5.64 12.36 0.95
C LEU A 2 4.85 13.66 1.12
N VAL A 3 4.18 14.10 0.05
CA VAL A 3 3.33 15.30 0.03
C VAL A 3 1.94 14.91 -0.41
N SER A 4 0.91 15.41 0.27
CA SER A 4 -0.48 15.14 -0.11
C SER A 4 -0.82 15.86 -1.42
N ILE A 5 -1.46 15.13 -2.34
CA ILE A 5 -1.95 15.65 -3.61
C ILE A 5 -3.04 16.72 -3.43
N ASP A 6 -3.80 16.65 -2.33
CA ASP A 6 -4.87 17.61 -2.02
C ASP A 6 -4.30 18.97 -1.60
N ILE A 7 -3.07 18.99 -1.10
CA ILE A 7 -2.37 20.20 -0.65
C ILE A 7 -1.60 20.82 -1.81
N LYS A 8 -0.96 19.98 -2.64
CA LYS A 8 -0.18 20.43 -3.78
C LYS A 8 -0.24 19.37 -4.89
N PRO A 9 -0.60 19.74 -6.13
CA PRO A 9 -0.52 18.82 -7.24
C PRO A 9 0.94 18.39 -7.44
N VAL A 10 1.18 17.10 -7.29
CA VAL A 10 2.49 16.48 -7.51
C VAL A 10 2.35 15.42 -8.58
N LYS A 11 3.45 15.23 -9.33
CA LYS A 11 3.57 14.13 -10.27
C LYS A 11 3.45 12.79 -9.52
N GLN A 12 2.69 11.85 -10.07
CA GLN A 12 2.42 10.54 -9.46
C GLN A 12 2.96 9.41 -10.34
N CYS A 13 3.35 8.31 -9.72
CA CYS A 13 3.75 7.11 -10.46
C CYS A 13 2.51 6.49 -11.12
N PRO A 14 2.55 6.15 -12.41
CA PRO A 14 1.40 5.54 -13.09
C PRO A 14 1.15 4.08 -12.70
N GLN A 15 2.05 3.46 -11.93
CA GLN A 15 1.95 2.04 -11.56
C GLN A 15 1.87 1.78 -10.06
N LEU A 16 2.24 2.77 -9.22
CA LEU A 16 2.24 2.65 -7.76
C LEU A 16 1.49 3.83 -7.14
N LYS A 17 0.42 3.53 -6.39
CA LYS A 17 -0.30 4.52 -5.59
C LYS A 17 0.17 4.45 -4.14
N ILE A 18 0.41 5.61 -3.54
CA ILE A 18 0.71 5.72 -2.11
C ILE A 18 -0.48 6.38 -1.43
N ILE A 19 -1.06 5.70 -0.46
CA ILE A 19 -2.14 6.23 0.36
C ILE A 19 -1.72 6.25 1.82
N ARG A 20 -2.03 7.34 2.52
CA ARG A 20 -1.87 7.41 3.97
C ARG A 20 -3.19 7.08 4.64
N ILE A 21 -3.12 6.29 5.71
CA ILE A 21 -4.25 5.94 6.57
C ILE A 21 -3.97 6.48 7.98
N ASP A 22 -4.78 7.45 8.40
CA ASP A 22 -4.72 8.11 9.71
C ASP A 22 -5.89 7.67 10.61
N MET A 23 -6.11 6.35 10.68
CA MET A 23 -7.20 5.72 11.43
C MET A 23 -6.86 4.27 11.76
N SER A 24 -7.52 3.70 12.76
CA SER A 24 -7.45 2.26 13.03
C SER A 24 -8.20 1.46 11.95
N ILE A 25 -7.71 0.26 11.63
CA ILE A 25 -8.36 -0.66 10.67
C ILE A 25 -9.16 -1.68 11.48
N TYR A 26 -10.48 -1.56 11.45
CA TYR A 26 -11.35 -2.49 12.17
C TYR A 26 -12.62 -2.72 11.37
N PHE A 27 -13.51 -3.60 11.83
CA PHE A 27 -14.75 -3.92 11.14
C PHE A 27 -15.54 -2.70 10.64
N GLY A 28 -15.70 -1.67 11.49
CA GLY A 28 -16.46 -0.45 11.15
C GLY A 28 -15.76 0.50 10.17
N SER A 29 -14.48 0.28 9.89
CA SER A 29 -13.63 1.25 9.18
C SER A 29 -13.03 0.69 7.88
N VAL A 30 -12.91 -0.64 7.77
CA VAL A 30 -12.24 -1.30 6.65
C VAL A 30 -12.94 -1.08 5.31
N ASN A 31 -14.27 -1.03 5.29
CA ASN A 31 -15.04 -0.73 4.08
C ASN A 31 -14.66 0.62 3.47
N HIS A 32 -14.36 1.63 4.29
CA HIS A 32 -13.93 2.94 3.79
C HIS A 32 -12.57 2.84 3.06
N ILE A 33 -11.65 2.05 3.61
CA ILE A 33 -10.32 1.82 3.02
C ILE A 33 -10.43 1.03 1.72
N GLN A 34 -11.22 -0.04 1.71
CA GLN A 34 -11.47 -0.86 0.51
C GLN A 34 -12.16 -0.05 -0.59
N ASN A 35 -13.13 0.79 -0.25
CA ASN A 35 -13.78 1.68 -1.22
C ASN A 35 -12.79 2.68 -1.84
N ARG A 36 -11.86 3.23 -1.04
CA ARG A 36 -10.80 4.10 -1.55
C ARG A 36 -9.87 3.35 -2.50
N ILE A 37 -9.49 2.12 -2.16
CA ILE A 37 -8.68 1.25 -3.03
C ILE A 37 -9.45 0.92 -4.32
N GLY A 38 -10.73 0.57 -4.23
CA GLY A 38 -11.60 0.29 -5.36
C GLY A 38 -11.63 1.44 -6.37
N LYS A 39 -11.81 2.68 -5.88
CA LYS A 39 -11.77 3.89 -6.73
C LYS A 39 -10.44 4.09 -7.46
N ILE A 40 -9.32 3.78 -6.80
CA ILE A 40 -7.98 3.86 -7.43
C ILE A 40 -7.88 2.83 -8.56
N VAL A 41 -8.31 1.60 -8.28
CA VAL A 41 -8.29 0.49 -9.24
C VAL A 41 -9.19 0.79 -10.46
N GLU A 42 -10.38 1.31 -10.24
CA GLU A 42 -11.37 1.59 -11.29
C GLU A 42 -10.98 2.80 -12.14
N ASN A 43 -10.62 3.92 -11.50
CA ASN A 43 -10.41 5.19 -12.19
C ASN A 43 -8.99 5.36 -12.73
N GLU A 44 -7.99 4.88 -12.00
CA GLU A 44 -6.58 5.09 -12.32
C GLU A 44 -5.92 3.83 -12.92
N ARG A 45 -6.55 2.66 -12.81
CA ARG A 45 -6.00 1.36 -13.25
C ARG A 45 -4.66 1.04 -12.60
N ILE A 46 -4.47 1.50 -11.35
CA ILE A 46 -3.28 1.22 -10.55
C ILE A 46 -3.58 0.08 -9.57
N TYR A 47 -2.76 -0.97 -9.60
CA TYR A 47 -2.97 -2.18 -8.79
C TYR A 47 -1.91 -2.39 -7.69
N HIS A 48 -0.77 -1.69 -7.74
CA HIS A 48 0.18 -1.67 -6.63
C HIS A 48 -0.15 -0.51 -5.70
N ILE A 49 -0.43 -0.83 -4.44
CA ILE A 49 -0.85 0.15 -3.44
C ILE A 49 0.02 0.04 -2.20
N LEU A 50 0.75 1.10 -1.90
CA LEU A 50 1.51 1.24 -0.67
C LEU A 50 0.72 2.07 0.34
N ILE A 51 0.36 1.45 1.46
CA ILE A 51 -0.22 2.10 2.62
C ILE A 51 0.91 2.65 3.50
N GLU A 52 0.93 3.97 3.63
CA GLU A 52 1.65 4.65 4.70
C GLU A 52 0.85 4.48 5.99
N ALA A 53 1.34 3.60 6.85
CA ALA A 53 0.64 3.03 7.99
C ALA A 53 1.01 3.70 9.32
N SER A 54 1.75 4.81 9.29
CA SER A 54 2.26 5.44 10.51
C SER A 54 1.17 6.07 11.37
N GLY A 55 0.01 6.35 10.77
CA GLY A 55 -1.19 6.85 11.44
C GLY A 55 -2.10 5.75 12.00
N ILE A 56 -1.82 4.48 11.72
CA ILE A 56 -2.62 3.34 12.20
C ILE A 56 -2.23 3.03 13.65
N ASN A 57 -3.20 3.04 14.55
CA ASN A 57 -3.00 2.75 15.97
C ASN A 57 -3.40 1.33 16.35
N PHE A 58 -4.28 0.71 15.57
CA PHE A 58 -4.86 -0.60 15.88
C PHE A 58 -5.38 -1.25 14.60
N ILE A 59 -5.27 -2.57 14.53
CA ILE A 59 -5.90 -3.41 13.51
C ILE A 59 -6.61 -4.54 14.25
N ASP A 60 -7.92 -4.78 14.03
CA ASP A 60 -8.60 -5.97 14.57
C ASP A 60 -8.52 -7.16 13.59
N LEU A 61 -9.04 -8.32 14.00
CA LEU A 61 -9.03 -9.52 13.16
C LEU A 61 -9.83 -9.32 11.86
N ALA A 62 -11.04 -8.75 11.95
CA ALA A 62 -11.91 -8.55 10.79
C ALA A 62 -11.30 -7.58 9.76
N GLY A 63 -10.68 -6.51 10.25
CA GLY A 63 -9.93 -5.54 9.46
C GLY A 63 -8.71 -6.18 8.80
N ALA A 64 -7.95 -6.98 9.53
CA ALA A 64 -6.83 -7.75 8.98
C ALA A 64 -7.28 -8.72 7.87
N GLU A 65 -8.35 -9.49 8.09
CA GLU A 65 -8.90 -10.41 7.10
C GLU A 65 -9.39 -9.69 5.84
N ALA A 66 -10.09 -8.56 6.01
CA ALA A 66 -10.56 -7.77 4.88
C ALA A 66 -9.40 -7.15 4.09
N MET A 67 -8.34 -6.66 4.75
CA MET A 67 -7.15 -6.18 4.04
C MET A 67 -6.37 -7.31 3.35
N ALA A 68 -6.35 -8.52 3.91
CA ALA A 68 -5.74 -9.69 3.28
C ALA A 68 -6.54 -10.12 2.03
N SER A 69 -7.87 -10.14 2.12
CA SER A 69 -8.74 -10.39 0.97
C SER A 69 -8.53 -9.34 -0.14
N GLU A 70 -8.36 -8.07 0.25
CA GLU A 70 -8.09 -6.99 -0.69
C GLU A 70 -6.71 -7.15 -1.37
N ASN A 71 -5.69 -7.60 -0.64
CA ASN A 71 -4.40 -7.96 -1.23
C ASN A 71 -4.53 -9.07 -2.27
N GLU A 72 -5.29 -10.13 -1.98
CA GLU A 72 -5.54 -11.21 -2.93
C GLU A 72 -6.31 -10.74 -4.17
N ARG A 73 -7.25 -9.80 -4.01
CA ARG A 73 -7.93 -9.14 -5.14
C ARG A 73 -6.94 -8.38 -6.02
N LEU A 74 -6.04 -7.59 -5.43
CA LEU A 74 -5.02 -6.84 -6.17
C LEU A 74 -4.01 -7.75 -6.85
N LYS A 75 -3.56 -8.83 -6.20
CA LYS A 75 -2.67 -9.83 -6.81
C LYS A 75 -3.26 -10.45 -8.08
N LYS A 76 -4.55 -10.75 -8.10
CA LYS A 76 -5.25 -11.26 -9.30
C LYS A 76 -5.25 -10.27 -10.48
N LEU A 77 -5.06 -8.99 -10.20
CA LEU A 77 -4.93 -7.92 -11.19
C LEU A 77 -3.45 -7.62 -11.54
N GLY A 78 -2.51 -8.44 -11.06
CA GLY A 78 -1.07 -8.23 -11.25
C GLY A 78 -0.44 -7.24 -10.28
N GLY A 79 -1.17 -6.80 -9.26
CA GLY A 79 -0.73 -5.82 -8.28
C GLY A 79 -0.38 -6.39 -6.91
N GLY A 80 -0.53 -5.56 -5.87
CA GLY A 80 -0.31 -5.97 -4.50
C GLY A 80 -0.56 -4.86 -3.50
N LEU A 81 -0.88 -5.25 -2.27
CA LEU A 81 -1.02 -4.35 -1.13
C LEU A 81 0.22 -4.39 -0.25
N TYR A 82 0.81 -3.24 0.01
CA TYR A 82 2.04 -3.08 0.76
C TYR A 82 1.84 -2.12 1.93
N PHE A 83 2.63 -2.26 2.98
CA PHE A 83 2.56 -1.42 4.17
C PHE A 83 3.95 -0.89 4.53
N VAL A 84 4.02 0.39 4.87
CA VAL A 84 5.24 0.99 5.41
C VAL A 84 4.96 1.77 6.68
N GLY A 85 5.85 1.61 7.66
CA GLY A 85 5.81 2.40 8.89
C GLY A 85 4.71 1.99 9.86
N LEU A 86 4.34 0.70 9.91
CA LEU A 86 3.50 0.18 10.99
C LEU A 86 4.18 0.44 12.34
N LYS A 87 3.39 0.84 13.33
CA LYS A 87 3.88 0.94 14.70
C LYS A 87 4.25 -0.45 15.23
N PRO A 88 5.29 -0.59 16.07
CA PRO A 88 5.71 -1.89 16.59
C PRO A 88 4.57 -2.68 17.27
N SER A 89 3.73 -2.02 18.05
CA SER A 89 2.56 -2.64 18.70
C SER A 89 1.52 -3.18 17.71
N VAL A 90 1.31 -2.47 16.60
CA VAL A 90 0.39 -2.89 15.54
C VAL A 90 0.98 -4.06 14.75
N TYR A 91 2.29 -4.01 14.47
CA TYR A 91 2.99 -5.10 13.81
C TYR A 91 2.95 -6.38 14.64
N GLU A 92 3.18 -6.29 15.96
CA GLU A 92 3.13 -7.43 16.86
C GLU A 92 1.75 -8.10 16.86
N PHE A 93 0.67 -7.30 16.93
CA PHE A 93 -0.69 -7.82 16.83
C PHE A 93 -0.95 -8.47 15.47
N ALA A 94 -0.58 -7.80 14.38
CA ALA A 94 -0.71 -8.31 13.01
C ALA A 94 0.06 -9.63 12.80
N ALA A 95 1.23 -9.79 13.41
CA ALA A 95 1.99 -11.03 13.35
C ALA A 95 1.26 -12.15 14.08
N LYS A 96 0.78 -11.89 15.31
CA LYS A 96 0.04 -12.87 16.14
C LYS A 96 -1.30 -13.30 15.53
N SER A 97 -2.01 -12.39 14.85
CA SER A 97 -3.27 -12.69 14.16
C SER A 97 -3.09 -13.44 12.84
N GLY A 98 -1.85 -13.66 12.38
CA GLY A 98 -1.55 -14.28 11.09
C GLY A 98 -1.69 -13.35 9.90
N PHE A 99 -2.01 -12.06 10.11
CA PHE A 99 -2.16 -11.06 9.04
C PHE A 99 -0.91 -10.93 8.18
N ILE A 100 0.26 -10.81 8.82
CA ILE A 100 1.56 -10.71 8.11
C ILE A 100 1.78 -11.93 7.22
N ARG A 101 1.44 -13.13 7.72
CA ARG A 101 1.59 -14.39 6.97
C ARG A 101 0.64 -14.46 5.78
N HIS A 102 -0.60 -13.98 5.91
CA HIS A 102 -1.57 -14.02 4.82
C HIS A 102 -1.25 -13.03 3.71
N ILE A 103 -0.71 -11.85 4.02
CA ILE A 103 -0.30 -10.89 2.98
C ILE A 103 1.05 -11.26 2.36
N GLY A 104 2.02 -11.65 3.20
CA GLY A 104 3.41 -11.89 2.83
C GLY A 104 4.34 -10.94 3.59
N ALA A 105 5.37 -11.46 4.24
CA ALA A 105 6.29 -10.66 5.07
C ALA A 105 7.06 -9.61 4.24
N ASP A 106 7.31 -9.91 2.96
CA ASP A 106 7.95 -9.05 1.96
C ASP A 106 7.07 -7.89 1.46
N HIS A 107 5.86 -7.74 2.02
CA HIS A 107 4.96 -6.62 1.77
C HIS A 107 4.94 -5.58 2.91
N PHE A 108 5.66 -5.84 4.00
CA PHE A 108 5.75 -4.94 5.16
C PHE A 108 7.16 -4.37 5.27
N PHE A 109 7.25 -3.05 5.42
CA PHE A 109 8.53 -2.33 5.38
C PHE A 109 8.65 -1.33 6.53
N ASP A 110 9.86 -1.22 7.09
CA ASP A 110 10.16 -0.20 8.11
C ASP A 110 10.48 1.16 7.49
N SER A 111 11.04 1.19 6.28
CA SER A 111 11.46 2.41 5.60
C SER A 111 10.88 2.54 4.19
N LYS A 112 10.63 3.78 3.77
CA LYS A 112 10.08 4.10 2.44
C LYS A 112 11.04 3.69 1.32
N THR A 113 12.34 3.92 1.51
CA THR A 113 13.39 3.50 0.60
C THR A 113 13.37 1.99 0.38
N HIS A 114 13.25 1.18 1.44
CA HIS A 114 13.14 -0.27 1.29
C HIS A 114 11.86 -0.66 0.55
N ALA A 115 10.72 -0.06 0.91
CA ALA A 115 9.46 -0.29 0.22
C ALA A 115 9.55 0.00 -1.29
N PHE A 116 10.09 1.16 -1.68
CA PHE A 116 10.22 1.53 -3.09
C PHE A 116 11.15 0.60 -3.85
N ARG A 117 12.32 0.26 -3.30
CA ARG A 117 13.24 -0.71 -3.93
C ARG A 117 12.59 -2.07 -4.18
N SER A 118 11.79 -2.55 -3.22
CA SER A 118 11.11 -3.84 -3.34
C SER A 118 9.96 -3.79 -4.35
N ILE A 119 9.13 -2.74 -4.28
CA ILE A 119 7.91 -2.61 -5.10
C ILE A 119 8.26 -2.28 -6.55
N ILE A 120 9.24 -1.41 -6.81
CA ILE A 120 9.62 -1.03 -8.19
C ILE A 120 10.05 -2.24 -9.01
N ARG A 121 10.73 -3.21 -8.39
CA ARG A 121 11.11 -4.48 -9.04
C ARG A 121 9.92 -5.35 -9.46
N ARG A 122 8.72 -5.06 -8.95
CA ARG A 122 7.47 -5.76 -9.28
C ARG A 122 6.63 -5.00 -10.31
N LEU A 123 6.98 -3.76 -10.63
CA LEU A 123 6.30 -2.95 -11.64
C LEU A 123 6.69 -3.42 -13.05
N ASP A 124 5.90 -3.05 -14.05
CA ASP A 124 6.21 -3.30 -15.46
C ASP A 124 7.44 -2.46 -15.88
N PRO A 125 8.57 -3.11 -16.21
CA PRO A 125 9.79 -2.42 -16.62
C PRO A 125 9.61 -1.59 -17.88
N LYS A 126 8.78 -2.03 -18.84
CA LYS A 126 8.58 -1.34 -20.13
C LYS A 126 7.89 0.01 -19.94
N LEU A 127 6.92 0.05 -19.04
CA LEU A 127 6.26 1.29 -18.63
C LEU A 127 7.22 2.19 -17.84
N CYS A 128 8.11 1.62 -17.02
CA CYS A 128 9.10 2.40 -16.27
C CYS A 128 10.19 3.01 -17.18
N GLU A 129 10.69 2.28 -18.18
CA GLU A 129 11.71 2.76 -19.13
C GLU A 129 11.24 3.98 -19.93
N THR A 130 9.95 4.02 -20.28
CA THR A 130 9.33 5.11 -21.05
C THR A 130 8.76 6.22 -20.16
N CYS A 131 8.87 6.10 -18.84
CA CYS A 131 8.28 7.03 -17.88
C CYS A 131 9.14 8.29 -17.70
N ASN A 132 8.65 9.43 -18.17
CA ASN A 132 9.29 10.74 -17.97
C ASN A 132 9.00 11.36 -16.58
N THR A 133 8.17 10.71 -15.77
CA THR A 133 7.72 11.26 -14.48
C THR A 133 8.77 11.04 -13.38
N ARG A 134 9.45 9.88 -13.37
CA ARG A 134 10.53 9.47 -12.45
C ARG A 134 10.35 10.03 -11.03
N VAL A 135 9.30 9.57 -10.35
CA VAL A 135 8.86 10.11 -9.05
C VAL A 135 9.78 9.68 -7.90
N PHE A 136 10.41 8.51 -8.02
CA PHE A 136 11.26 7.93 -6.99
C PHE A 136 12.72 7.96 -7.43
N GLU A 137 13.64 8.06 -6.46
CA GLU A 137 15.08 7.95 -6.72
C GLU A 137 15.45 6.56 -7.27
N GLU A 138 14.62 5.56 -6.97
CA GLU A 138 14.78 4.18 -7.36
C GLU A 138 14.14 3.83 -8.72
N CYS A 139 13.57 4.82 -9.43
CA CYS A 139 13.10 4.62 -10.80
C CYS A 139 14.30 4.31 -11.73
N PRO A 140 14.17 3.31 -12.63
CA PRO A 140 15.18 3.05 -13.66
C PRO A 140 15.25 4.20 -14.67
#